data_AF-A0A6I7YRY7-F1
#
_entry.id   AF-A0A6I7YRY7-F1
#
_cell.length_a   1.000
_cell.length_b   1.000
_cell.length_c   1.000
_cell.angle_alpha   90.00
_cell.angle_beta   90.00
_cell.angle_gamma   90.00
#
_symmetry.space_group_name_H-M   'P 1'
#
loop_
_entity.id
_entity.type
_entity.pdbx_description
1 polymer ?
#
loop_
_entity_poly.entity_id
_entity_poly.type
_entity_poly.pdbx_seq_one_letter_code
_entity_poly.pdbx_strand_id
1 'polypeptide(L)'
;MGEPRTQEQRDAATVEAMFALICALCMAGTVFAVVTCPALIFSMVHGEARRVLIVCGKGAGLAVFLAWLAIGTRRRWSRRS
;
A
#
# COMPACT_ATOMS: atom_id res chain seq x y z
N MET A 1 -7.77 -3.70 -36.70
CA MET A 1 -7.05 -4.89 -36.19
C MET A 1 -5.83 -4.38 -35.45
N GLY A 2 -5.87 -4.34 -34.12
CA GLY A 2 -4.70 -3.92 -33.34
C GLY A 2 -3.75 -5.10 -33.21
N GLU A 3 -2.50 -4.93 -33.62
CA GLU A 3 -1.50 -5.98 -33.45
C GLU A 3 -1.40 -6.41 -31.98
N PRO A 4 -1.29 -7.71 -31.69
CA PRO A 4 -1.12 -8.19 -30.33
C PRO A 4 0.15 -7.59 -29.73
N ARG A 5 0.02 -6.98 -28.54
CA ARG A 5 1.13 -6.31 -27.85
C ARG A 5 2.35 -7.22 -27.78
N THR A 6 3.48 -6.71 -28.29
CA THR A 6 4.77 -7.42 -28.30
C THR A 6 5.22 -7.70 -26.86
N GLN A 7 6.09 -8.70 -26.66
CA GLN A 7 6.57 -9.07 -25.32
C GLN A 7 7.21 -7.89 -24.58
N GLU A 8 7.94 -7.04 -25.29
CA GLU A 8 8.53 -5.81 -24.73
C GLU A 8 7.48 -4.85 -24.14
N GLN A 9 6.35 -4.68 -24.83
CA GLN A 9 5.27 -3.84 -24.31
C GLN A 9 4.58 -4.41 -23.07
N ARG A 10 4.59 -5.74 -22.90
CA ARG A 10 4.03 -6.41 -21.72
C ARG A 10 4.97 -6.32 -20.53
N ASP A 11 6.27 -6.45 -20.77
CA ASP A 11 7.29 -6.27 -19.72
C ASP A 11 7.33 -4.82 -19.24
N ALA A 12 7.32 -3.85 -20.15
CA ALA A 12 7.27 -2.43 -19.79
C ALA A 12 6.07 -2.10 -18.87
N ALA A 13 4.87 -2.59 -19.23
CA ALA A 13 3.67 -2.39 -18.43
C ALA A 13 3.74 -3.09 -17.06
N THR A 14 4.39 -4.25 -16.99
CA THR A 14 4.58 -4.99 -15.73
C THR A 14 5.56 -4.25 -14.81
N VAL A 15 6.67 -3.75 -15.36
CA VAL A 15 7.66 -2.97 -14.61
C VAL A 15 7.05 -1.68 -14.08
N GLU A 16 6.30 -0.96 -14.91
CA GLU A 16 5.62 0.28 -14.49
C GLU A 16 4.63 0.01 -13.35
N ALA A 17 3.86 -1.08 -13.44
CA ALA A 17 2.93 -1.47 -12.40
C ALA A 17 3.64 -1.89 -11.10
N MET A 18 4.80 -2.55 -11.19
CA MET A 18 5.60 -2.94 -10.03
C MET A 18 6.23 -1.70 -9.37
N PHE A 19 6.76 -0.78 -10.18
CA PHE A 19 7.33 0.48 -9.72
C PHE A 19 6.29 1.32 -8.98
N ALA A 20 5.10 1.51 -9.56
CA ALA A 20 4.02 2.26 -8.92
C ALA A 20 3.59 1.62 -7.58
N LEU A 21 3.58 0.29 -7.48
CA LEU A 21 3.27 -0.42 -6.24
C LEU A 21 4.36 -0.20 -5.17
N ILE A 22 5.63 -0.27 -5.56
CA ILE A 22 6.76 -0.03 -4.64
C ILE A 22 6.72 1.44 -4.17
N CYS A 23 6.52 2.40 -5.07
CA CYS A 23 6.40 3.82 -4.72
C CYS A 23 5.23 4.07 -3.77
N ALA A 24 4.07 3.46 -4.03
CA ALA A 24 2.91 3.57 -3.14
C ALA A 24 3.19 2.98 -1.75
N LEU A 25 3.87 1.83 -1.68
CA LEU A 25 4.27 1.21 -0.41
C LEU A 25 5.25 2.11 0.36
N CYS A 26 6.25 2.67 -0.32
CA CYS A 26 7.18 3.62 0.27
C CYS A 26 6.45 4.87 0.80
N MET A 27 5.60 5.51 -0.01
CA MET A 27 4.79 6.66 0.41
C MET A 27 3.94 6.35 1.64
N ALA A 28 3.23 5.22 1.64
CA ALA A 28 2.40 4.80 2.76
C ALA A 28 3.23 4.56 4.03
N GLY A 29 4.38 3.88 3.90
CA GLY A 29 5.32 3.66 4.99
C GLY A 29 5.90 4.96 5.54
N THR A 30 6.27 5.90 4.66
CA THR A 30 6.77 7.22 5.05
C THR A 30 5.70 8.03 5.78
N VAL A 31 4.47 8.09 5.27
CA VAL A 31 3.37 8.80 5.94
C VAL A 31 3.10 8.18 7.31
N PHE A 32 3.06 6.84 7.41
CA PHE A 32 2.91 6.15 8.68
C PHE A 32 4.05 6.47 9.66
N ALA A 33 5.30 6.42 9.19
CA ALA A 33 6.46 6.75 10.01
C ALA A 33 6.45 8.21 10.47
N VAL A 34 6.17 9.17 9.59
CA VAL A 34 6.08 10.60 9.91
C VAL A 34 4.98 10.88 10.93
N VAL A 35 3.87 10.17 10.89
CA VAL A 35 2.78 10.34 11.87
C VAL A 35 3.09 9.64 13.20
N THR A 36 3.70 8.46 13.16
CA THR A 36 3.91 7.61 14.34
C THR A 36 5.18 7.99 15.11
N CYS A 37 6.23 8.45 14.42
CA CYS A 37 7.52 8.77 15.01
C CYS A 37 7.45 9.96 16.00
N PRO A 38 6.75 11.07 15.72
CA PRO A 38 6.54 12.14 16.70
C PRO A 38 5.74 11.65 17.91
N ALA A 39 4.72 10.80 17.71
CA ALA A 39 3.92 10.24 18.79
C ALA A 39 4.72 9.33 19.73
N LEU A 40 5.74 8.63 19.20
CA LEU A 40 6.64 7.77 19.97
C LEU A 40 7.80 8.55 20.61
N ILE A 41 8.45 9.46 19.86
CA ILE A 41 9.63 10.22 20.31
C ILE A 41 9.26 11.21 21.42
N PHE A 42 8.13 11.91 21.31
CA PHE A 42 7.76 12.91 22.32
C PHE A 42 7.33 12.31 23.66
N SER A 43 7.25 10.96 23.81
CA SER A 43 6.80 10.28 25.04
C SER A 43 5.56 10.93 25.68
N MET A 44 4.71 11.57 24.87
CA MET A 44 3.50 12.26 25.31
C MET A 44 2.37 11.29 25.65
N VAL A 45 2.60 10.00 25.47
CA VAL A 45 1.58 8.95 25.55
C VAL A 45 1.80 8.12 26.80
N HIS A 46 1.14 8.53 27.88
CA HIS A 46 0.94 7.71 29.09
C HIS A 46 -0.51 7.20 29.09
N GLY A 47 -0.73 5.93 29.47
CA GLY A 47 -2.08 5.34 29.58
C GLY A 47 -2.80 5.08 28.23
N GLU A 48 -4.11 5.37 28.17
CA GLU A 48 -5.05 5.01 27.08
C GLU A 48 -4.60 5.44 25.67
N ALA A 49 -3.81 6.51 25.54
CA ALA A 49 -3.34 6.98 24.25
C ALA A 49 -2.42 5.96 23.53
N ARG A 50 -1.74 5.05 24.25
CA ARG A 50 -0.96 3.95 23.64
C ARG A 50 -1.88 2.95 22.96
N ARG A 51 -3.04 2.71 23.56
CA ARG A 51 -4.07 1.80 23.07
C ARG A 51 -4.70 2.35 21.79
N VAL A 52 -5.02 3.64 21.78
CA VAL A 52 -5.54 4.35 20.60
C VAL A 52 -4.52 4.33 19.46
N LEU A 53 -3.24 4.54 19.74
CA LEU A 53 -2.18 4.49 18.71
C LEU A 53 -2.04 3.08 18.11
N ILE A 54 -2.11 2.04 18.93
CA ILE A 54 -2.10 0.65 18.46
C ILE A 54 -3.37 0.35 17.64
N VAL A 55 -4.54 0.83 18.06
CA VAL A 55 -5.80 0.65 17.31
C VAL A 55 -5.77 1.37 15.97
N CYS A 56 -5.27 2.61 15.92
CA CYS A 56 -5.07 3.36 14.68
C CYS A 56 -4.04 2.67 13.78
N GLY A 57 -2.93 2.17 14.35
CA GLY A 57 -1.92 1.41 13.59
C GLY A 57 -2.49 0.11 13.01
N LYS A 58 -3.30 -0.62 13.79
CA LYS A 58 -4.02 -1.80 13.31
C LYS A 58 -5.04 -1.44 12.22
N GLY A 59 -5.77 -0.34 12.39
CA GLY A 59 -6.74 0.15 11.41
C GLY A 59 -6.08 0.55 10.09
N ALA A 60 -4.95 1.25 10.16
CA ALA A 60 -4.14 1.61 9.00
C ALA A 60 -3.56 0.36 8.32
N GLY A 61 -3.01 -0.58 9.09
CA GLY A 61 -2.51 -1.86 8.55
C GLY A 61 -3.60 -2.68 7.87
N LEU A 62 -4.80 -2.73 8.46
CA LEU A 62 -5.96 -3.39 7.88
C LEU A 62 -6.41 -2.69 6.59
N ALA A 63 -6.45 -1.35 6.56
CA ALA A 63 -6.81 -0.58 5.38
C ALA A 63 -5.82 -0.81 4.23
N VAL A 64 -4.51 -0.85 4.52
CA VAL A 64 -3.46 -1.18 3.54
C VAL A 64 -3.62 -2.61 3.03
N PHE A 65 -3.87 -3.57 3.91
CA PHE A 65 -4.09 -4.96 3.53
C PHE A 65 -5.33 -5.12 2.63
N LEU A 66 -6.43 -4.45 2.96
CA LEU A 66 -7.66 -4.47 2.16
C LEU A 66 -7.47 -3.77 0.81
N ALA A 67 -6.76 -2.64 0.77
CA ALA A 67 -6.43 -1.96 -0.48
C ALA A 67 -5.56 -2.85 -1.38
N TRP A 68 -4.54 -3.51 -0.82
CA TRP A 68 -3.70 -4.46 -1.53
C TRP A 68 -4.51 -5.65 -2.06
N LEU A 69 -5.40 -6.22 -1.23
CA LEU A 69 -6.28 -7.31 -1.60
C LEU A 69 -7.28 -6.90 -2.71
N ALA A 70 -7.85 -5.69 -2.63
CA ALA A 70 -8.76 -5.16 -3.64
C ALA A 70 -8.05 -4.94 -4.98
N ILE A 71 -6.82 -4.41 -4.98
CA ILE A 71 -6.02 -4.26 -6.21
C ILE A 71 -5.65 -5.63 -6.78
N GLY A 72 -5.18 -6.55 -5.94
CA GLY A 72 -4.79 -7.90 -6.35
C GLY A 72 -5.96 -8.71 -6.91
N THR A 73 -7.13 -8.64 -6.28
CA THR A 73 -8.35 -9.28 -6.76
C THR A 73 -8.82 -8.64 -8.06
N ARG A 74 -8.87 -7.31 -8.16
CA ARG A 74 -9.27 -6.60 -9.39
C ARG A 74 -8.37 -6.96 -10.58
N ARG A 75 -7.06 -7.09 -10.37
CA ARG A 75 -6.11 -7.58 -11.39
C ARG A 75 -6.31 -9.06 -11.74
N ARG A 76 -6.84 -9.88 -10.82
CA ARG A 76 -7.13 -11.30 -11.06
C ARG A 76 -8.40 -11.50 -11.88
N TRP A 77 -9.42 -10.66 -11.68
CA TRP A 77 -10.70 -10.76 -12.39
C TRP A 77 -10.60 -10.32 -13.86
N SER A 78 -9.68 -9.41 -14.21
CA SER A 78 -9.49 -9.00 -15.62
C SER A 78 -8.79 -10.04 -16.50
N ARG A 79 -8.38 -11.19 -15.97
CA ARG A 79 -7.76 -12.31 -16.72
C ARG A 79 -8.72 -13.46 -17.04
N ARG A 80 -10.00 -13.37 -16.66
CA ARG A 80 -11.01 -14.44 -16.85
C ARG A 80 -12.10 -14.14 -17.87
N SER A 81 -12.12 -12.94 -18.44
CA SER A 81 -13.02 -12.51 -19.52
C SER A 81 -12.22 -12.33 -20.81
#